data_AF-A0A7J5UP69-F1
#
_entry.id   AF-A0A7J5UP69-F1
#
_cell.length_a   1.000
_cell.length_b   1.000
_cell.length_c   1.000
_cell.angle_alpha   90.00
_cell.angle_beta   90.00
_cell.angle_gamma   90.00
#
_symmetry.space_group_name_H-M   'P 1'
#
loop_
_entity.id
_entity.type
_entity.pdbx_description
1 polymer ?
#
loop_
_entity_poly.entity_id
_entity_poly.type
_entity_poly.pdbx_seq_one_letter_code
_entity_poly.pdbx_strand_id
1 'polypeptide(L)'
;MGSSFEVLPRGCHLGWAAGRIGSGVFGVAWSTRTGRNRARAVPADERYDVTLPLRERPAELPPEEIARLQSLCESLAREAGDLVRDRSGAVIAVADTKSSVNDVVTAVDREVEELLRARIRAERPGDAFLGEEEGASAGTTGLTWVVDPIDGTVNFLYGIPSYAVSVAVVAGEPDPRRWTPLAGCVHAVSTGATWTAGRGQGAFRDGARLRIKDAPPLGQALVGTGFGYTEERRRGQAEVVAQLLPQVRDIRRLGSVAIDLCLVADGRLDAHYERGLNPWDVAAGTLVVLEAGGVVQGLAGEPASKAMTVAGPAGLVAELSAALEAAGARELGHPDGETGR
;
A
#
# COMPACT_ATOMS: atom_id res chain seq x y z
N MET A 1 36.97 41.61 31.37
CA MET A 1 36.82 41.27 32.81
C MET A 1 35.65 40.29 32.88
N GLY A 2 35.83 38.98 32.74
CA GLY A 2 36.67 38.11 33.54
C GLY A 2 35.78 37.47 34.62
N SER A 3 34.97 36.47 34.26
CA SER A 3 34.26 35.63 35.22
C SER A 3 34.60 34.16 34.96
N SER A 4 35.46 33.67 35.84
CA SER A 4 36.01 32.32 35.92
C SER A 4 34.92 31.29 36.23
N PHE A 5 34.92 30.19 35.48
CA PHE A 5 34.20 28.97 35.85
C PHE A 5 35.11 28.14 36.77
N GLU A 6 34.61 27.83 37.97
CA GLU A 6 35.27 27.01 38.97
C GLU A 6 34.95 25.53 38.71
N VAL A 7 36.00 24.70 38.76
CA VAL A 7 35.96 23.25 38.53
C VAL A 7 36.29 22.54 39.84
N LEU A 8 35.64 21.38 40.06
CA LEU A 8 36.11 20.12 40.70
C LEU A 8 35.14 19.57 41.78
N PRO A 9 35.18 18.27 42.17
CA PRO A 9 35.90 17.12 41.61
C PRO A 9 35.05 15.83 41.41
N ARG A 10 35.72 14.85 40.80
CA ARG A 10 35.35 13.43 40.61
C ARG A 10 35.32 12.63 41.92
N GLY A 11 34.56 11.52 41.91
CA GLY A 11 34.97 10.27 42.55
C GLY A 11 33.84 9.45 43.18
N CYS A 12 33.43 8.36 42.53
CA CYS A 12 32.93 7.17 43.23
C CYS A 12 33.17 5.92 42.36
N HIS A 13 34.17 5.12 42.76
CA HIS A 13 34.36 3.72 42.36
C HIS A 13 33.87 2.83 43.49
N LEU A 14 33.32 1.65 43.12
CA LEU A 14 33.23 0.35 43.85
C LEU A 14 31.92 -0.32 43.39
N GLY A 15 31.82 -1.58 43.00
CA GLY A 15 32.74 -2.70 42.91
C GLY A 15 31.89 -3.90 42.49
N TRP A 16 32.35 -4.69 41.51
CA TRP A 16 31.67 -5.93 41.12
C TRP A 16 32.02 -7.04 42.12
N ALA A 17 31.00 -7.65 42.74
CA ALA A 17 31.16 -8.83 43.57
C ALA A 17 30.49 -10.04 42.89
N ALA A 18 31.32 -11.00 42.48
CA ALA A 18 30.91 -12.34 42.12
C ALA A 18 30.78 -13.19 43.39
N GLY A 19 29.66 -13.89 43.55
CA GLY A 19 29.45 -14.89 44.60
C GLY A 19 28.80 -16.14 44.04
N ARG A 20 29.51 -17.27 44.09
CA ARG A 20 29.00 -18.64 43.87
C ARG A 20 28.72 -19.30 45.21
N ILE A 21 28.08 -20.48 45.11
CA ILE A 21 27.78 -21.56 46.08
C ILE A 21 26.30 -21.51 46.52
N GLY A 22 25.46 -22.55 46.40
CA GLY A 22 25.60 -23.92 45.92
C GLY A 22 24.29 -24.70 46.15
N SER A 23 24.09 -25.75 45.34
CA SER A 23 23.27 -26.96 45.54
C SER A 23 21.84 -26.87 46.09
N GLY A 24 20.88 -27.25 45.23
CA GLY A 24 19.54 -27.67 45.62
C GLY A 24 18.85 -28.42 44.48
N VAL A 25 19.04 -29.74 44.42
CA VAL A 25 18.37 -30.63 43.48
C VAL A 25 16.95 -30.88 43.99
N PHE A 26 15.94 -30.43 43.24
CA PHE A 26 14.60 -31.04 43.26
C PHE A 26 14.18 -31.27 41.81
N GLY A 27 14.26 -32.52 41.39
CA GLY A 27 13.68 -32.98 40.15
C GLY A 27 12.16 -33.05 40.29
N VAL A 28 11.46 -32.31 39.43
CA VAL A 28 10.09 -32.64 39.05
C VAL A 28 10.11 -32.79 37.54
N ALA A 29 9.94 -34.03 37.09
CA ALA A 29 9.89 -34.39 35.69
C ALA A 29 8.65 -33.74 35.05
N TRP A 30 8.88 -32.77 34.15
CA TRP A 30 7.87 -32.32 33.21
C TRP A 30 8.07 -33.06 31.89
N SER A 31 7.15 -33.97 31.61
CA SER A 31 6.94 -34.61 30.31
C SER A 31 6.84 -33.54 29.22
N THR A 32 7.79 -33.53 28.29
CA THR A 32 7.73 -32.70 27.08
C THR A 32 6.70 -33.28 26.12
N ARG A 33 5.44 -32.87 26.27
CA ARG A 33 4.44 -32.88 25.19
C ARG A 33 3.97 -31.46 24.93
N THR A 34 4.87 -30.62 24.46
CA THR A 34 4.47 -29.41 23.74
C THR A 34 4.07 -29.82 22.33
N GLY A 35 2.80 -30.19 22.17
CA GLY A 35 2.13 -30.12 20.87
C GLY A 35 2.08 -28.65 20.45
N ARG A 36 3.16 -28.15 19.84
CA ARG A 36 3.09 -26.92 19.05
C ARG A 36 2.24 -27.24 17.82
N ASN A 37 0.94 -26.99 17.92
CA ASN A 37 0.18 -26.61 16.74
C ASN A 37 0.76 -25.28 16.27
N ARG A 38 1.83 -25.34 15.47
CA ARG A 38 2.15 -24.26 14.54
C ARG A 38 1.01 -24.27 13.54
N ALA A 39 0.03 -23.40 13.74
CA ALA A 39 -0.80 -22.96 12.63
C ALA A 39 0.19 -22.51 11.56
N ARG A 40 0.26 -23.26 10.46
CA ARG A 40 1.09 -22.91 9.32
C ARG A 40 0.45 -21.66 8.75
N ALA A 41 1.07 -20.50 8.96
CA ALA A 41 0.67 -19.28 8.27
C ALA A 41 0.79 -19.59 6.78
N VAL A 42 -0.36 -19.68 6.10
CA VAL A 42 -0.41 -19.71 4.63
C VAL A 42 0.13 -18.35 4.20
N PRO A 43 1.19 -18.30 3.37
CA PRO A 43 1.71 -17.03 2.89
C PRO A 43 0.58 -16.28 2.19
N ALA A 44 0.58 -14.95 2.27
CA ALA A 44 -0.49 -14.16 1.65
C ALA A 44 -0.65 -14.50 0.15
N ASP A 45 0.42 -14.90 -0.55
CA ASP A 45 0.40 -15.19 -1.99
C ASP A 45 -0.50 -16.37 -2.43
N GLU A 46 -0.73 -17.37 -1.57
CA GLU A 46 -1.51 -18.58 -1.88
C GLU A 46 -3.03 -18.40 -1.68
N ARG A 47 -3.48 -17.26 -1.14
CA ARG A 47 -4.92 -16.97 -0.95
C ARG A 47 -5.60 -16.36 -2.18
N TYR A 48 -4.86 -16.11 -3.25
CA TYR A 48 -5.28 -15.34 -4.42
C TYR A 48 -5.40 -16.18 -5.69
N ASP A 49 -5.98 -17.39 -5.62
CA ASP A 49 -6.39 -18.06 -6.85
C ASP A 49 -7.60 -17.31 -7.44
N VAL A 50 -7.29 -16.30 -8.27
CA VAL A 50 -8.21 -15.33 -8.89
C VAL A 50 -8.94 -15.94 -10.10
N THR A 51 -9.14 -17.25 -10.13
CA THR A 51 -9.89 -17.88 -11.22
C THR A 51 -11.40 -17.72 -10.97
N LEU A 52 -11.86 -16.46 -10.93
CA LEU A 52 -13.27 -16.17 -11.19
C LEU A 52 -13.52 -16.49 -12.68
N PRO A 53 -14.63 -17.13 -13.05
CA PRO A 53 -14.87 -17.47 -14.44
C PRO A 53 -14.86 -16.20 -15.30
N LEU A 54 -13.97 -16.17 -16.30
CA LEU A 54 -13.93 -15.15 -17.36
C LEU A 54 -15.35 -14.91 -17.87
N ARG A 55 -15.94 -13.77 -17.52
CA ARG A 55 -17.21 -13.31 -18.10
C ARG A 55 -16.97 -12.06 -18.91
N GLU A 56 -17.71 -11.94 -20.00
CA GLU A 56 -17.52 -10.90 -21.00
C GLU A 56 -17.49 -9.51 -20.36
N ARG A 57 -16.47 -8.74 -20.70
CA ARG A 57 -16.29 -7.37 -20.23
C ARG A 57 -17.52 -6.57 -20.67
N PRO A 58 -18.16 -5.79 -19.77
CA PRO A 58 -19.30 -4.97 -20.17
C PRO A 58 -18.88 -4.00 -21.28
N ALA A 59 -19.83 -3.67 -22.15
CA ALA A 59 -19.68 -2.58 -23.12
C ALA A 59 -19.28 -1.28 -22.41
N GLU A 60 -18.69 -0.33 -23.15
CA GLU A 60 -18.29 0.96 -22.60
C GLU A 60 -19.47 1.62 -21.85
N LEU A 61 -19.29 1.86 -20.56
CA LEU A 61 -20.33 2.45 -19.72
C LEU A 61 -20.54 3.92 -20.10
N PRO A 62 -21.78 4.41 -20.09
CA PRO A 62 -22.03 5.79 -20.46
C PRO A 62 -21.50 6.74 -19.38
N PRO A 63 -21.10 7.99 -19.74
CA PRO A 63 -20.48 8.94 -18.82
C PRO A 63 -21.25 9.19 -17.51
N GLU A 64 -22.58 9.18 -17.57
CA GLU A 64 -23.42 9.36 -16.38
C GLU A 64 -23.32 8.19 -15.40
N GLU A 65 -23.11 6.95 -15.88
CA GLU A 65 -22.87 5.81 -14.99
C GLU A 65 -21.50 5.89 -14.35
N ILE A 66 -20.47 6.31 -15.11
CA ILE A 66 -19.13 6.56 -14.55
C ILE A 66 -19.18 7.63 -13.45
N ALA A 67 -19.91 8.73 -13.66
CA ALA A 67 -20.07 9.78 -12.66
C ALA A 67 -20.81 9.29 -11.40
N ARG A 68 -21.83 8.42 -11.56
CA ARG A 68 -22.52 7.77 -10.43
C ARG A 68 -21.58 6.85 -9.65
N LEU A 69 -20.80 6.02 -10.33
CA LEU A 69 -19.81 5.15 -9.70
C LEU A 69 -18.73 5.95 -8.97
N GLN A 70 -18.23 7.04 -9.55
CA GLN A 70 -17.26 7.95 -8.91
C GLN A 70 -17.83 8.55 -7.61
N SER A 71 -19.07 9.04 -7.66
CA SER A 71 -19.74 9.61 -6.48
C SER A 71 -19.95 8.55 -5.39
N LEU A 72 -20.28 7.31 -5.77
CA LEU A 72 -20.42 6.20 -4.85
C LEU A 72 -19.06 5.82 -4.22
N CYS A 73 -17.98 5.72 -5.00
CA CYS A 73 -16.63 5.49 -4.47
C CYS A 73 -16.24 6.56 -3.43
N GLU A 74 -16.52 7.84 -3.71
CA GLU A 74 -16.23 8.93 -2.78
C GLU A 74 -17.03 8.80 -1.48
N SER A 75 -18.34 8.56 -1.57
CA SER A 75 -19.21 8.38 -0.40
C SER A 75 -18.72 7.23 0.47
N LEU A 76 -18.40 6.09 -0.14
CA LEU A 76 -17.94 4.89 0.56
C LEU A 76 -16.58 5.11 1.24
N ALA A 77 -15.61 5.69 0.52
CA ALA A 77 -14.27 5.92 1.05
C ALA A 77 -14.28 6.93 2.22
N ARG A 78 -15.14 7.96 2.16
CA ARG A 78 -15.32 8.91 3.26
C ARG A 78 -15.97 8.26 4.48
N GLU A 79 -17.06 7.50 4.29
CA GLU A 79 -17.73 6.79 5.38
C GLU A 79 -16.80 5.80 6.08
N ALA A 80 -16.06 5.00 5.31
CA ALA A 80 -15.03 4.11 5.83
C ALA A 80 -13.90 4.88 6.51
N GLY A 81 -13.48 6.02 5.95
CA GLY A 81 -12.46 6.87 6.54
C GLY A 81 -12.83 7.43 7.91
N ASP A 82 -14.11 7.79 8.11
CA ASP A 82 -14.63 8.22 9.40
C ASP A 82 -14.59 7.08 10.42
N LEU A 83 -14.95 5.85 10.02
CA LEU A 83 -14.81 4.67 10.87
C LEU A 83 -13.34 4.42 11.28
N VAL A 84 -12.40 4.47 10.34
CA VAL A 84 -10.96 4.32 10.63
C VAL A 84 -10.48 5.41 11.59
N ARG A 85 -10.92 6.67 11.39
CA ARG A 85 -10.58 7.80 12.26
C ARG A 85 -11.05 7.56 13.68
N ASP A 86 -12.29 7.11 13.87
CA ASP A 86 -12.87 6.83 15.18
C ASP A 86 -12.11 5.71 15.92
N ARG A 87 -11.57 4.73 15.19
CA ARG A 87 -10.79 3.62 15.76
C ARG A 87 -9.32 3.97 16.03
N SER A 88 -8.77 4.98 15.36
CA SER A 88 -7.35 5.36 15.46
C SER A 88 -6.88 5.63 16.90
N GLY A 89 -7.66 6.37 17.69
CA GLY A 89 -7.30 6.68 19.08
C GLY A 89 -7.22 5.45 19.99
N ALA A 90 -8.08 4.45 19.76
CA ALA A 90 -8.07 3.20 20.51
C ALA A 90 -6.86 2.33 20.14
N VAL A 91 -6.51 2.27 18.86
CA VAL A 91 -5.34 1.52 18.37
C VAL A 91 -4.04 2.09 18.96
N ILE A 92 -3.87 3.42 18.92
CA ILE A 92 -2.69 4.09 19.48
C ILE A 92 -2.56 3.81 20.97
N ALA A 93 -3.66 3.87 21.74
CA ALA A 93 -3.63 3.56 23.17
C ALA A 93 -3.24 2.09 23.47
N VAL A 94 -3.64 1.14 22.61
CA VAL A 94 -3.21 -0.26 22.75
C VAL A 94 -1.75 -0.44 22.33
N ALA A 95 -1.28 0.29 21.32
CA ALA A 95 0.10 0.27 20.86
C ALA A 95 1.10 0.61 21.97
N ASP A 96 0.76 1.61 22.79
CA ASP A 96 1.59 2.05 23.91
C ASP A 96 1.66 1.04 25.07
N THR A 97 0.78 0.03 25.10
CA THR A 97 0.58 -0.79 26.31
C THR A 97 0.73 -2.31 26.10
N LYS A 98 0.69 -2.84 24.87
CA LYS A 98 0.64 -4.29 24.63
C LYS A 98 1.35 -4.74 23.35
N SER A 99 1.71 -6.03 23.29
CA SER A 99 2.34 -6.67 22.13
C SER A 99 1.36 -7.20 21.06
N SER A 100 0.04 -7.10 21.27
CA SER A 100 -1.00 -7.64 20.37
C SER A 100 -1.59 -6.58 19.41
N VAL A 101 -0.83 -5.52 19.12
CA VAL A 101 -1.33 -4.36 18.36
C VAL A 101 -1.68 -4.72 16.92
N ASN A 102 -0.94 -5.67 16.34
CA ASN A 102 -1.24 -6.20 15.01
C ASN A 102 -2.66 -6.79 14.95
N ASP A 103 -3.10 -7.48 16.01
CA ASP A 103 -4.46 -8.06 16.06
C ASP A 103 -5.54 -6.97 16.07
N VAL A 104 -5.25 -5.81 16.67
CA VAL A 104 -6.18 -4.67 16.71
C VAL A 104 -6.28 -4.01 15.34
N VAL A 105 -5.14 -3.76 14.67
CA VAL A 105 -5.13 -3.19 13.31
C VAL A 105 -5.94 -4.07 12.38
N THR A 106 -5.64 -5.38 12.35
CA THR A 106 -6.39 -6.35 11.54
C THR A 106 -7.87 -6.41 11.89
N ALA A 107 -8.27 -6.14 13.13
CA ALA A 107 -9.69 -6.06 13.49
C ALA A 107 -10.36 -4.82 12.91
N VAL A 108 -9.67 -3.67 12.87
CA VAL A 108 -10.18 -2.44 12.23
C VAL A 108 -10.26 -2.63 10.71
N ASP A 109 -9.25 -3.21 10.08
CA ASP A 109 -9.26 -3.54 8.64
C ASP A 109 -10.50 -4.36 8.26
N ARG A 110 -10.79 -5.42 9.03
CA ARG A 110 -11.98 -6.26 8.82
C ARG A 110 -13.29 -5.50 9.04
N GLU A 111 -13.39 -4.71 10.10
CA GLU A 111 -14.59 -3.92 10.38
C GLU A 111 -14.91 -2.95 9.23
N VAL A 112 -13.87 -2.35 8.64
CA VAL A 112 -14.00 -1.43 7.51
C VAL A 112 -14.33 -2.18 6.21
N GLU A 113 -13.71 -3.34 5.95
CA GLU A 113 -14.07 -4.17 4.79
C GLU A 113 -15.52 -4.65 4.87
N GLU A 114 -15.96 -5.13 6.04
CA GLU A 114 -17.34 -5.56 6.28
C GLU A 114 -18.34 -4.44 6.00
N LEU A 115 -18.05 -3.21 6.45
CA LEU A 115 -18.84 -2.02 6.14
C LEU A 115 -18.93 -1.78 4.63
N LEU A 116 -17.78 -1.71 3.94
CA LEU A 116 -17.71 -1.46 2.50
C LEU A 116 -18.45 -2.55 1.72
N ARG A 117 -18.23 -3.82 2.07
CA ARG A 117 -18.89 -4.98 1.46
C ARG A 117 -20.40 -4.92 1.64
N ALA A 118 -20.89 -4.58 2.83
CA ALA A 118 -22.32 -4.45 3.11
C ALA A 118 -22.96 -3.31 2.30
N ARG A 119 -22.30 -2.13 2.26
CA ARG A 119 -22.78 -0.96 1.50
C ARG A 119 -22.81 -1.22 0.00
N ILE A 120 -21.73 -1.78 -0.55
CA ILE A 120 -21.64 -2.12 -1.98
C ILE A 120 -22.69 -3.16 -2.34
N ARG A 121 -22.90 -4.19 -1.51
CA ARG A 121 -23.94 -5.20 -1.78
C ARG A 121 -25.36 -4.61 -1.77
N ALA A 122 -25.62 -3.61 -0.94
CA ALA A 122 -26.92 -2.94 -0.89
C ALA A 122 -27.18 -2.09 -2.15
N GLU A 123 -26.19 -1.33 -2.60
CA GLU A 123 -26.32 -0.42 -3.76
C GLU A 123 -26.12 -1.13 -5.10
N ARG A 124 -25.27 -2.16 -5.13
CA ARG A 124 -24.77 -2.86 -6.33
C ARG A 124 -24.78 -4.39 -6.15
N PRO A 125 -25.94 -5.01 -5.89
CA PRO A 125 -26.03 -6.43 -5.53
C PRO A 125 -25.55 -7.41 -6.61
N GLY A 126 -25.39 -6.96 -7.85
CA GLY A 126 -24.89 -7.76 -8.97
C GLY A 126 -23.39 -7.62 -9.24
N ASP A 127 -22.70 -6.65 -8.64
CA ASP A 127 -21.27 -6.44 -8.88
C ASP A 127 -20.42 -7.41 -8.04
N ALA A 128 -19.26 -7.79 -8.56
CA ALA A 128 -18.27 -8.57 -7.81
C ALA A 128 -17.52 -7.68 -6.80
N PHE A 129 -16.79 -8.31 -5.88
CA PHE A 129 -15.99 -7.61 -4.87
C PHE A 129 -14.65 -8.30 -4.67
N LEU A 130 -13.58 -7.53 -4.46
CA LEU A 130 -12.27 -7.96 -4.00
C LEU A 130 -11.82 -7.01 -2.89
N GLY A 131 -11.63 -7.54 -1.69
CA GLY A 131 -10.99 -6.84 -0.57
C GLY A 131 -9.69 -7.51 -0.16
N GLU A 132 -8.86 -6.78 0.59
CA GLU A 132 -7.59 -7.28 1.14
C GLU A 132 -7.80 -8.41 2.15
N GLU A 133 -8.81 -8.31 3.02
CA GLU A 133 -8.94 -9.17 4.21
C GLU A 133 -9.72 -10.46 3.92
N GLU A 134 -10.87 -10.37 3.26
CA GLU A 134 -11.74 -11.53 3.01
C GLU A 134 -11.68 -12.03 1.56
N GLY A 135 -10.95 -11.32 0.69
CA GLY A 135 -10.76 -11.71 -0.70
C GLY A 135 -11.99 -11.50 -1.59
N ALA A 136 -12.12 -12.36 -2.60
CA ALA A 136 -13.04 -12.16 -3.71
C ALA A 136 -14.43 -12.79 -3.49
N SER A 137 -15.47 -12.09 -3.94
CA SER A 137 -16.82 -12.65 -4.13
C SER A 137 -17.31 -12.41 -5.54
N ALA A 138 -17.88 -13.44 -6.17
CA ALA A 138 -18.34 -13.38 -7.55
C ALA A 138 -19.54 -12.44 -7.74
N GLY A 139 -19.61 -11.83 -8.93
CA GLY A 139 -20.73 -11.00 -9.39
C GLY A 139 -21.28 -11.48 -10.75
N THR A 140 -22.30 -10.80 -11.24
CA THR A 140 -23.01 -11.11 -12.49
C THR A 140 -22.94 -9.99 -13.53
N THR A 141 -22.52 -8.78 -13.18
CA THR A 141 -22.52 -7.60 -14.06
C THR A 141 -21.24 -7.42 -14.88
N GLY A 142 -20.17 -8.14 -14.53
CA GLY A 142 -18.84 -7.92 -15.11
C GLY A 142 -18.09 -6.72 -14.53
N LEU A 143 -18.63 -6.09 -13.47
CA LEU A 143 -17.96 -5.07 -12.67
C LEU A 143 -17.44 -5.70 -11.38
N THR A 144 -16.26 -5.25 -10.94
CA THR A 144 -15.64 -5.68 -9.68
C THR A 144 -15.28 -4.45 -8.86
N TRP A 145 -15.79 -4.39 -7.62
CA TRP A 145 -15.35 -3.44 -6.61
C TRP A 145 -14.04 -3.93 -6.01
N VAL A 146 -13.01 -3.08 -6.00
CA VAL A 146 -11.69 -3.41 -5.48
C VAL A 146 -11.38 -2.42 -4.37
N VAL A 147 -11.18 -2.91 -3.14
CA VAL A 147 -11.04 -2.07 -1.96
C VAL A 147 -9.83 -2.42 -1.11
N ASP A 148 -9.18 -1.39 -0.60
CA ASP A 148 -8.19 -1.46 0.49
C ASP A 148 -8.77 -0.71 1.69
N PRO A 149 -9.14 -1.42 2.78
CA PRO A 149 -9.71 -0.81 3.97
C PRO A 149 -8.76 0.19 4.65
N ILE A 150 -7.46 -0.10 4.71
CA ILE A 150 -6.43 0.78 5.27
C ILE A 150 -5.09 0.57 4.53
N ASP A 151 -4.91 1.26 3.41
CA ASP A 151 -3.59 1.31 2.77
C ASP A 151 -2.63 2.09 3.68
N GLY A 152 -1.52 1.45 4.04
CA GLY A 152 -0.58 1.96 5.03
C GLY A 152 -0.92 1.57 6.47
N THR A 153 -1.43 0.36 6.71
CA THR A 153 -1.64 -0.24 8.05
C THR A 153 -0.46 -0.04 9.03
N VAL A 154 0.80 -0.11 8.56
CA VAL A 154 1.97 0.20 9.40
C VAL A 154 1.95 1.66 9.85
N ASN A 155 1.66 2.61 8.98
CA ASN A 155 1.57 4.01 9.38
C ASN A 155 0.41 4.25 10.34
N PHE A 156 -0.74 3.62 10.10
CA PHE A 156 -1.88 3.64 11.02
C PHE A 156 -1.50 3.15 12.42
N LEU A 157 -0.81 2.00 12.49
CA LEU A 157 -0.28 1.42 13.73
C LEU A 157 0.61 2.39 14.51
N TYR A 158 1.50 3.11 13.82
CA TYR A 158 2.45 4.03 14.43
C TYR A 158 1.92 5.47 14.57
N GLY A 159 0.67 5.74 14.20
CA GLY A 159 0.11 7.10 14.20
C GLY A 159 0.78 8.07 13.22
N ILE A 160 1.45 7.56 12.19
CA ILE A 160 2.08 8.37 11.13
C ILE A 160 0.97 8.79 10.16
N PRO A 161 0.81 10.09 9.82
CA PRO A 161 -0.36 10.60 9.12
C PRO A 161 -0.33 10.39 7.59
N SER A 162 -0.07 9.15 7.16
CA SER A 162 -0.01 8.74 5.75
C SER A 162 -0.62 7.35 5.56
N TYR A 163 -1.93 7.26 5.70
CA TYR A 163 -2.73 6.06 5.42
C TYR A 163 -4.10 6.48 4.87
N ALA A 164 -4.71 5.61 4.07
CA ALA A 164 -5.93 5.94 3.33
C ALA A 164 -6.90 4.75 3.23
N VAL A 165 -8.16 5.07 2.95
CA VAL A 165 -9.10 4.10 2.38
C VAL A 165 -9.04 4.22 0.86
N SER A 166 -8.93 3.10 0.15
CA SER A 166 -8.95 3.03 -1.31
C SER A 166 -10.18 2.26 -1.79
N VAL A 167 -11.00 2.87 -2.64
CA VAL A 167 -12.19 2.24 -3.22
C VAL A 167 -12.22 2.46 -4.72
N ALA A 168 -12.29 1.39 -5.50
CA ALA A 168 -12.39 1.45 -6.95
C ALA A 168 -13.43 0.50 -7.51
N VAL A 169 -13.88 0.80 -8.73
CA VAL A 169 -14.66 -0.11 -9.57
C VAL A 169 -13.93 -0.30 -10.88
N VAL A 170 -13.77 -1.56 -11.27
CA VAL A 170 -13.14 -1.96 -12.52
C VAL A 170 -14.09 -2.82 -13.34
N ALA A 171 -13.96 -2.78 -14.67
CA ALA A 171 -14.59 -3.76 -15.55
C ALA A 171 -13.65 -4.96 -15.75
N GLY A 172 -14.19 -6.17 -15.61
CA GLY A 172 -13.47 -7.43 -15.74
C GLY A 172 -12.95 -8.00 -14.41
N GLU A 173 -12.09 -9.00 -14.53
CA GLU A 173 -11.40 -9.62 -13.39
C GLU A 173 -10.55 -8.59 -12.66
N PRO A 174 -10.36 -8.70 -11.34
CA PRO A 174 -9.55 -7.77 -10.57
C PRO A 174 -8.04 -8.03 -10.75
N ASP A 175 -7.59 -8.15 -11.99
CA ASP A 175 -6.19 -8.26 -12.40
C ASP A 175 -5.74 -6.94 -13.05
N PRO A 176 -4.75 -6.22 -12.46
CA PRO A 176 -4.18 -5.00 -13.02
C PRO A 176 -3.74 -5.08 -14.48
N ARG A 177 -3.41 -6.28 -14.97
CA ARG A 177 -2.99 -6.52 -16.36
C ARG A 177 -4.14 -6.53 -17.35
N ARG A 178 -5.38 -6.72 -16.88
CA ARG A 178 -6.53 -7.07 -17.74
C ARG A 178 -7.76 -6.19 -17.51
N TRP A 179 -7.85 -5.57 -16.34
CA TRP A 179 -9.01 -4.78 -15.97
C TRP A 179 -9.09 -3.46 -16.75
N THR A 180 -10.24 -2.83 -16.68
CA THR A 180 -10.39 -1.42 -17.04
C THR A 180 -10.88 -0.66 -15.81
N PRO A 181 -10.06 0.22 -15.19
CA PRO A 181 -10.54 1.08 -14.12
C PRO A 181 -11.62 2.04 -14.64
N LEU A 182 -12.73 2.13 -13.92
CA LEU A 182 -13.91 2.91 -14.30
C LEU A 182 -14.11 4.12 -13.39
N ALA A 183 -14.03 3.91 -12.08
CA ALA A 183 -14.18 4.94 -11.06
C ALA A 183 -13.35 4.60 -9.83
N GLY A 184 -12.89 5.60 -9.09
CA GLY A 184 -12.07 5.37 -7.91
C GLY A 184 -12.00 6.57 -6.98
N CYS A 185 -11.78 6.30 -5.71
CA CYS A 185 -11.54 7.26 -4.66
C CYS A 185 -10.43 6.78 -3.73
N VAL A 186 -9.49 7.67 -3.41
CA VAL A 186 -8.54 7.50 -2.31
C VAL A 186 -8.82 8.59 -1.28
N HIS A 187 -9.12 8.19 -0.04
CA HIS A 187 -9.40 9.12 1.06
C HIS A 187 -8.31 9.01 2.12
N ALA A 188 -7.45 10.03 2.22
CA ALA A 188 -6.41 10.06 3.24
C ALA A 188 -7.02 10.42 4.60
N VAL A 189 -7.21 9.41 5.44
CA VAL A 189 -7.94 9.52 6.71
C VAL A 189 -7.36 10.61 7.59
N SER A 190 -6.05 10.63 7.82
CA SER A 190 -5.43 11.63 8.72
C SER A 190 -5.64 13.08 8.28
N THR A 191 -5.59 13.37 6.98
CA THR A 191 -5.62 14.75 6.46
C THR A 191 -6.99 15.19 5.97
N GLY A 192 -7.90 14.24 5.71
CA GLY A 192 -9.20 14.47 5.09
C GLY A 192 -9.15 14.72 3.58
N ALA A 193 -7.95 14.79 2.98
CA ALA A 193 -7.78 14.98 1.55
C ALA A 193 -8.38 13.79 0.78
N THR A 194 -9.19 14.09 -0.22
CA THR A 194 -9.93 13.09 -1.00
C THR A 194 -9.63 13.25 -2.48
N TRP A 195 -9.08 12.20 -3.09
CA TRP A 195 -8.82 12.13 -4.52
C TRP A 195 -9.87 11.26 -5.19
N THR A 196 -10.50 11.75 -6.25
CA THR A 196 -11.50 11.01 -7.01
C THR A 196 -11.19 11.03 -8.49
N ALA A 197 -11.57 9.97 -9.20
CA ALA A 197 -11.46 9.93 -10.65
C ALA A 197 -12.56 9.04 -11.24
N GLY A 198 -13.01 9.42 -12.43
CA GLY A 198 -13.90 8.62 -13.26
C GLY A 198 -13.32 8.56 -14.66
N ARG A 199 -13.39 7.41 -15.33
CA ARG A 199 -12.86 7.21 -16.68
C ARG A 199 -13.46 8.24 -17.65
N GLY A 200 -12.62 9.07 -18.25
CA GLY A 200 -13.02 10.17 -19.12
C GLY A 200 -13.68 11.37 -18.43
N GLN A 201 -13.76 11.39 -17.10
CA GLN A 201 -14.30 12.51 -16.30
C GLN A 201 -13.17 13.41 -15.76
N GLY A 202 -11.93 12.93 -15.78
CA GLY A 202 -10.78 13.52 -15.14
C GLY A 202 -10.65 13.16 -13.66
N ALA A 203 -9.52 13.58 -13.08
CA ALA A 203 -9.21 13.39 -11.66
C ALA A 203 -9.38 14.70 -10.87
N PHE A 204 -9.70 14.58 -9.59
CA PHE A 204 -9.97 15.70 -8.69
C PHE A 204 -9.37 15.44 -7.32
N ARG A 205 -8.97 16.50 -6.62
CA ARG A 205 -8.64 16.51 -5.19
C ARG A 205 -9.53 17.53 -4.49
N ASP A 206 -10.36 17.09 -3.56
CA ASP A 206 -11.30 17.93 -2.83
C ASP A 206 -12.16 18.81 -3.77
N GLY A 207 -12.60 18.23 -4.89
CA GLY A 207 -13.38 18.90 -5.94
C GLY A 207 -12.57 19.76 -6.93
N ALA A 208 -11.29 20.03 -6.67
CA ALA A 208 -10.42 20.75 -7.60
C ALA A 208 -9.82 19.78 -8.63
N ARG A 209 -9.98 20.08 -9.92
CA ARG A 209 -9.46 19.25 -11.02
C ARG A 209 -7.94 19.15 -10.96
N LEU A 210 -7.41 17.95 -11.12
CA LEU A 210 -5.98 17.65 -11.18
C LEU A 210 -5.46 17.65 -12.61
N ARG A 211 -4.18 17.95 -12.72
CA ARG A 211 -3.39 17.76 -13.92
C ARG A 211 -1.95 17.50 -13.50
N ILE A 212 -1.39 16.39 -13.97
CA ILE A 212 0.00 16.06 -13.69
C ILE A 212 0.92 17.16 -14.24
N LYS A 213 1.99 17.45 -13.52
CA LYS A 213 2.97 18.47 -13.93
C LYS A 213 3.84 17.96 -15.08
N ASP A 214 4.46 18.90 -15.79
CA ASP A 214 5.46 18.57 -16.80
C ASP A 214 6.63 17.83 -16.15
N ALA A 215 7.18 16.85 -16.87
CA ALA A 215 8.30 16.04 -16.42
C ALA A 215 9.54 16.91 -16.17
N PRO A 216 10.11 16.94 -14.95
CA PRO A 216 11.47 17.42 -14.76
C PRO A 216 12.46 16.39 -15.35
N PRO A 217 13.72 16.80 -15.65
CA PRO A 217 14.79 15.85 -15.91
C PRO A 217 14.96 14.87 -14.73
N LEU A 218 15.36 13.62 -14.98
CA LEU A 218 15.46 12.58 -13.94
C LEU A 218 16.23 13.03 -12.68
N GLY A 219 17.38 13.67 -12.84
CA GLY A 219 18.20 14.21 -11.74
C GLY A 219 17.53 15.30 -10.88
N GLN A 220 16.37 15.79 -11.30
CA GLN A 220 15.55 16.77 -10.59
C GLN A 220 14.23 16.17 -10.08
N ALA A 221 13.93 14.91 -10.39
CA ALA A 221 12.70 14.24 -10.01
C ALA A 221 12.72 13.79 -8.54
N LEU A 222 11.64 14.09 -7.81
CA LEU A 222 11.32 13.54 -6.50
C LEU A 222 10.51 12.24 -6.70
N VAL A 223 11.13 11.10 -6.39
CA VAL A 223 10.56 9.78 -6.71
C VAL A 223 10.02 9.08 -5.46
N GLY A 224 8.76 8.66 -5.49
CA GLY A 224 8.15 7.81 -4.48
C GLY A 224 8.50 6.33 -4.66
N THR A 225 8.60 5.58 -3.56
CA THR A 225 8.68 4.12 -3.59
C THR A 225 8.19 3.48 -2.28
N GLY A 226 8.01 2.16 -2.30
CA GLY A 226 7.69 1.37 -1.12
C GLY A 226 8.48 0.07 -1.07
N PHE A 227 8.48 -0.54 0.12
CA PHE A 227 9.24 -1.75 0.42
C PHE A 227 8.30 -2.86 0.85
N GLY A 228 8.43 -4.03 0.21
CA GLY A 228 7.61 -5.18 0.54
C GLY A 228 7.96 -5.81 1.88
N TYR A 229 7.32 -6.93 2.22
CA TYR A 229 7.43 -7.51 3.56
C TYR A 229 8.52 -8.58 3.73
N THR A 230 8.96 -9.24 2.65
CA THR A 230 9.98 -10.30 2.74
C THR A 230 11.40 -9.73 2.75
N GLU A 231 12.29 -10.36 3.51
CA GLU A 231 13.70 -9.94 3.61
C GLU A 231 14.38 -9.93 2.23
N GLU A 232 14.18 -10.99 1.44
CA GLU A 232 14.75 -11.12 0.09
C GLU A 232 14.32 -9.98 -0.83
N ARG A 233 13.01 -9.65 -0.85
CA ARG A 233 12.51 -8.54 -1.66
C ARG A 233 13.11 -7.21 -1.19
N ARG A 234 13.19 -6.98 0.11
CA ARG A 234 13.78 -5.76 0.68
C ARG A 234 15.26 -5.61 0.34
N ARG A 235 16.02 -6.70 0.35
CA ARG A 235 17.44 -6.70 -0.05
C ARG A 235 17.60 -6.22 -1.48
N GLY A 236 16.83 -6.79 -2.40
CA GLY A 236 16.81 -6.34 -3.78
C GLY A 236 16.37 -4.88 -3.94
N GLN A 237 15.28 -4.49 -3.28
CA GLN A 237 14.79 -3.11 -3.35
C GLN A 237 15.84 -2.12 -2.81
N ALA A 238 16.59 -2.48 -1.78
CA ALA A 238 17.68 -1.65 -1.27
C ALA A 238 18.82 -1.48 -2.28
N GLU A 239 19.18 -2.54 -3.02
CA GLU A 239 20.17 -2.48 -4.10
C GLU A 239 19.71 -1.56 -5.25
N VAL A 240 18.44 -1.65 -5.66
CA VAL A 240 17.86 -0.75 -6.67
C VAL A 240 17.88 0.70 -6.18
N VAL A 241 17.46 0.95 -4.94
CA VAL A 241 17.48 2.30 -4.35
C VAL A 241 18.90 2.85 -4.29
N ALA A 242 19.89 2.04 -3.89
CA ALA A 242 21.28 2.47 -3.83
C ALA A 242 21.83 2.91 -5.19
N GLN A 243 21.38 2.28 -6.27
CA GLN A 243 21.77 2.64 -7.64
C GLN A 243 20.97 3.82 -8.22
N LEU A 244 19.69 3.94 -7.85
CA LEU A 244 18.82 5.01 -8.35
C LEU A 244 19.06 6.35 -7.62
N LEU A 245 19.32 6.32 -6.31
CA LEU A 245 19.43 7.51 -5.47
C LEU A 245 20.40 8.58 -6.01
N PRO A 246 21.58 8.25 -6.57
CA PRO A 246 22.49 9.25 -7.17
C PRO A 246 21.99 9.88 -8.48
N GLN A 247 20.95 9.32 -9.10
CA GLN A 247 20.44 9.71 -10.42
C GLN A 247 19.18 10.58 -10.35
N VAL A 248 18.57 10.71 -9.17
CA VAL A 248 17.33 11.47 -8.93
C VAL A 248 17.57 12.59 -7.92
N ARG A 249 16.61 13.51 -7.77
CA ARG A 249 16.75 14.57 -6.76
C ARG A 249 16.75 14.00 -5.35
N ASP A 250 15.77 13.16 -5.06
CA ASP A 250 15.55 12.55 -3.75
C ASP A 250 14.49 11.44 -3.87
N ILE A 251 14.39 10.58 -2.84
CA ILE A 251 13.41 9.51 -2.76
C ILE A 251 12.48 9.73 -1.56
N ARG A 252 11.18 9.45 -1.74
CA ARG A 252 10.19 9.41 -0.66
C ARG A 252 9.68 7.99 -0.47
N ARG A 253 9.65 7.54 0.79
CA ARG A 253 8.95 6.32 1.20
C ARG A 253 7.91 6.74 2.24
N LEU A 254 6.69 6.98 1.81
CA LEU A 254 5.66 7.55 2.70
C LEU A 254 4.84 6.49 3.43
N GLY A 255 4.70 5.28 2.89
CA GLY A 255 4.07 4.16 3.61
C GLY A 255 2.67 3.77 3.14
N SER A 256 2.08 4.50 2.19
CA SER A 256 0.78 4.23 1.58
C SER A 256 0.88 4.51 0.08
N VAL A 257 0.78 3.46 -0.74
CA VAL A 257 0.96 3.60 -2.19
C VAL A 257 -0.25 4.23 -2.87
N ALA A 258 -1.45 4.06 -2.32
CA ALA A 258 -2.65 4.76 -2.79
C ALA A 258 -2.48 6.28 -2.65
N ILE A 259 -1.90 6.74 -1.54
CA ILE A 259 -1.51 8.15 -1.36
C ILE A 259 -0.37 8.53 -2.31
N ASP A 260 0.69 7.73 -2.40
CA ASP A 260 1.85 8.04 -3.26
C ASP A 260 1.43 8.26 -4.73
N LEU A 261 0.56 7.41 -5.29
CA LEU A 261 0.01 7.59 -6.63
C LEU A 261 -0.82 8.88 -6.75
N CYS A 262 -1.59 9.23 -5.73
CA CYS A 262 -2.36 10.48 -5.71
C CYS A 262 -1.45 11.72 -5.61
N LEU A 263 -0.31 11.63 -4.93
CA LEU A 263 0.70 12.68 -4.87
C LEU A 263 1.46 12.85 -6.19
N VAL A 264 1.56 11.79 -7.00
CA VAL A 264 2.02 11.92 -8.39
C VAL A 264 1.00 12.72 -9.19
N ALA A 265 -0.29 12.39 -9.08
CA ALA A 265 -1.35 13.07 -9.82
C ALA A 265 -1.51 14.56 -9.47
N ASP A 266 -1.24 14.95 -8.21
CA ASP A 266 -1.27 16.35 -7.76
C ASP A 266 0.09 17.09 -7.89
N GLY A 267 1.13 16.39 -8.35
CA GLY A 267 2.47 16.92 -8.60
C GLY A 267 3.27 17.25 -7.33
N ARG A 268 2.99 16.59 -6.21
CA ARG A 268 3.83 16.59 -5.00
C ARG A 268 4.91 15.51 -5.03
N LEU A 269 4.72 14.48 -5.84
CA LEU A 269 5.76 13.58 -6.33
C LEU A 269 5.85 13.73 -7.85
N ASP A 270 7.05 13.57 -8.42
CA ASP A 270 7.24 13.62 -9.87
C ASP A 270 6.97 12.25 -10.50
N ALA A 271 7.31 11.18 -9.79
CA ALA A 271 7.01 9.80 -10.18
C ALA A 271 6.94 8.88 -8.95
N HIS A 272 6.40 7.68 -9.14
CA HIS A 272 6.42 6.60 -8.15
C HIS A 272 6.81 5.28 -8.82
N TYR A 273 7.57 4.43 -8.14
CA TYR A 273 7.76 3.04 -8.54
C TYR A 273 7.69 2.10 -7.34
N GLU A 274 7.06 0.94 -7.50
CA GLU A 274 7.03 -0.07 -6.45
C GLU A 274 6.81 -1.48 -7.01
N ARG A 275 7.38 -2.45 -6.29
CA ARG A 275 7.28 -3.87 -6.58
C ARG A 275 6.46 -4.58 -5.53
N GLY A 276 5.60 -5.49 -5.98
CA GLY A 276 4.88 -6.40 -5.10
C GLY A 276 3.50 -5.93 -4.69
N LEU A 277 2.98 -4.89 -5.34
CA LEU A 277 1.65 -4.35 -5.10
C LEU A 277 0.55 -5.35 -5.49
N ASN A 278 -0.49 -5.39 -4.68
CA ASN A 278 -1.72 -6.12 -4.94
C ASN A 278 -2.73 -5.24 -5.71
N PRO A 279 -3.82 -5.83 -6.23
CA PRO A 279 -4.82 -5.05 -6.97
C PRO A 279 -5.45 -3.92 -6.15
N TRP A 280 -5.80 -4.14 -4.88
CA TRP A 280 -6.43 -3.10 -4.05
C TRP A 280 -5.51 -1.91 -3.74
N ASP A 281 -4.21 -2.16 -3.58
CA ASP A 281 -3.19 -1.13 -3.40
C ASP A 281 -3.22 -0.07 -4.54
N VAL A 282 -3.51 -0.50 -5.78
CA VAL A 282 -3.31 0.33 -6.98
C VAL A 282 -4.57 0.75 -7.70
N ALA A 283 -5.70 0.09 -7.49
CA ALA A 283 -6.88 0.24 -8.35
C ALA A 283 -7.36 1.70 -8.47
N ALA A 284 -7.61 2.36 -7.33
CA ALA A 284 -8.07 3.75 -7.32
C ALA A 284 -6.96 4.72 -7.73
N GLY A 285 -5.76 4.59 -7.13
CA GLY A 285 -4.62 5.47 -7.39
C GLY A 285 -4.18 5.46 -8.85
N THR A 286 -4.23 4.31 -9.52
CA THR A 286 -3.93 4.18 -10.96
C THR A 286 -4.89 5.02 -11.79
N LEU A 287 -6.20 4.93 -11.53
CA LEU A 287 -7.18 5.73 -12.27
C LEU A 287 -6.99 7.24 -12.03
N VAL A 288 -6.66 7.64 -10.80
CA VAL A 288 -6.36 9.04 -10.45
C VAL A 288 -5.16 9.56 -11.26
N VAL A 289 -4.08 8.78 -11.39
CA VAL A 289 -2.91 9.16 -12.22
C VAL A 289 -3.29 9.28 -13.71
N LEU A 290 -4.00 8.28 -14.25
CA LEU A 290 -4.38 8.26 -15.67
C LEU A 290 -5.27 9.46 -16.03
N GLU A 291 -6.30 9.73 -15.22
CA GLU A 291 -7.26 10.81 -15.44
C GLU A 291 -6.68 12.20 -15.11
N ALA A 292 -5.54 12.28 -14.42
CA ALA A 292 -4.73 13.49 -14.29
C ALA A 292 -3.79 13.71 -15.50
N GLY A 293 -3.73 12.78 -16.46
CA GLY A 293 -2.89 12.85 -17.66
C GLY A 293 -1.52 12.19 -17.53
N GLY A 294 -1.30 11.40 -16.47
CA GLY A 294 -0.10 10.57 -16.31
C GLY A 294 -0.22 9.21 -17.00
N VAL A 295 0.82 8.40 -16.85
CA VAL A 295 0.83 7.00 -17.28
C VAL A 295 1.16 6.10 -16.10
N VAL A 296 0.70 4.85 -16.17
CA VAL A 296 1.01 3.78 -15.21
C VAL A 296 1.39 2.53 -16.00
N GLN A 297 2.60 2.01 -15.81
CA GLN A 297 3.13 0.87 -16.57
C GLN A 297 4.05 -0.02 -15.73
N GLY A 298 4.40 -1.19 -16.26
CA GLY A 298 5.48 -2.03 -15.75
C GLY A 298 6.84 -1.64 -16.31
N LEU A 299 7.80 -2.56 -16.26
CA LEU A 299 9.10 -2.44 -16.94
C LEU A 299 9.06 -3.15 -18.29
N ALA A 300 10.00 -2.85 -19.17
CA ALA A 300 10.17 -3.48 -20.47
C ALA A 300 8.91 -3.45 -21.37
N GLY A 301 8.06 -2.43 -21.22
CA GLY A 301 6.81 -2.29 -21.97
C GLY A 301 5.67 -3.18 -21.48
N GLU A 302 5.86 -3.92 -20.38
CA GLU A 302 4.81 -4.75 -19.78
C GLU A 302 3.75 -3.88 -19.08
N PRO A 303 2.50 -4.36 -18.97
CA PRO A 303 1.49 -3.74 -18.12
C PRO A 303 1.95 -3.70 -16.65
N ALA A 304 1.50 -2.67 -15.93
CA ALA A 304 1.72 -2.58 -14.49
C ALA A 304 1.15 -3.81 -13.78
N SER A 305 1.91 -4.37 -12.84
CA SER A 305 1.49 -5.53 -12.08
C SER A 305 2.33 -5.71 -10.82
N LYS A 306 2.10 -6.80 -10.09
CA LYS A 306 2.89 -7.20 -8.92
C LYS A 306 4.41 -7.26 -9.19
N ALA A 307 4.82 -7.46 -10.45
CA ALA A 307 6.23 -7.43 -10.83
C ALA A 307 6.85 -6.02 -10.72
N MET A 308 6.14 -5.00 -11.22
CA MET A 308 6.49 -3.59 -11.09
C MET A 308 5.29 -2.72 -11.47
N THR A 309 5.12 -1.63 -10.75
CA THR A 309 4.28 -0.49 -11.14
C THR A 309 5.16 0.76 -11.13
N VAL A 310 5.15 1.52 -12.22
CA VAL A 310 5.80 2.83 -12.37
C VAL A 310 4.76 3.83 -12.85
N ALA A 311 4.66 4.97 -12.19
CA ALA A 311 3.65 5.99 -12.44
C ALA A 311 4.25 7.40 -12.50
N GLY A 312 3.74 8.25 -13.40
CA GLY A 312 4.23 9.63 -13.59
C GLY A 312 3.92 10.18 -14.98
N PRO A 313 4.49 11.35 -15.34
CA PRO A 313 4.45 11.85 -16.71
C PRO A 313 5.19 10.91 -17.66
N ALA A 314 4.66 10.70 -18.87
CA ALA A 314 5.17 9.68 -19.82
C ALA A 314 6.68 9.76 -20.08
N GLY A 315 7.24 10.97 -20.27
CA GLY A 315 8.68 11.16 -20.49
C GLY A 315 9.53 10.72 -19.29
N LEU A 316 9.15 11.15 -18.08
CA LEU A 316 9.87 10.78 -16.86
C LEU A 316 9.72 9.29 -16.55
N VAL A 317 8.55 8.70 -16.79
CA VAL A 317 8.33 7.27 -16.59
C VAL A 317 9.24 6.45 -17.51
N ALA A 318 9.44 6.86 -18.76
CA ALA A 318 10.37 6.18 -19.66
C ALA A 318 11.83 6.25 -19.16
N GLU A 319 12.30 7.43 -18.74
CA GLU A 319 13.64 7.60 -18.17
C GLU A 319 13.83 6.81 -16.86
N LEU A 320 12.85 6.87 -15.96
CA LEU A 320 12.86 6.15 -14.69
C LEU A 320 12.84 4.63 -14.90
N SER A 321 11.99 4.12 -15.80
CA SER A 321 11.97 2.69 -16.14
C SER A 321 13.34 2.21 -16.62
N ALA A 322 14.01 2.96 -17.50
CA ALA A 322 15.36 2.60 -17.95
C ALA A 322 16.39 2.60 -16.80
N ALA A 323 16.33 3.57 -15.90
CA ALA A 323 17.20 3.62 -14.72
C ALA A 323 16.94 2.46 -13.75
N LEU A 324 15.67 2.08 -13.54
CA LEU A 324 15.28 0.94 -12.72
C LEU A 324 15.76 -0.39 -13.33
N GLU A 325 15.65 -0.54 -14.65
CA GLU A 325 16.15 -1.72 -15.36
C GLU A 325 17.68 -1.83 -15.26
N ALA A 326 18.41 -0.73 -15.45
CA ALA A 326 19.85 -0.70 -15.26
C ALA A 326 20.27 -1.01 -13.82
N ALA A 327 19.41 -0.65 -12.84
CA ALA A 327 19.60 -0.96 -11.43
C ALA A 327 19.24 -2.42 -11.06
N GLY A 328 18.86 -3.26 -12.03
CA GLY A 328 18.53 -4.67 -11.80
C GLY A 328 17.11 -4.91 -11.29
N ALA A 329 16.20 -3.93 -11.35
CA ALA A 329 14.85 -4.04 -10.78
C ALA A 329 13.99 -5.16 -11.40
N ARG A 330 14.37 -5.67 -12.59
CA ARG A 330 13.74 -6.83 -13.24
C ARG A 330 14.15 -8.17 -12.63
N GLU A 331 15.41 -8.28 -12.24
CA GLU A 331 16.07 -9.54 -11.87
C GLU A 331 15.80 -9.92 -10.41
N LEU A 332 15.30 -8.97 -9.63
CA LEU A 332 14.85 -9.18 -8.28
C LEU A 332 13.59 -10.03 -8.30
N GLY A 333 13.71 -11.35 -8.42
CA GLY A 333 12.66 -12.32 -8.12
C GLY A 333 11.86 -12.83 -9.33
N HIS A 334 12.43 -13.82 -10.01
CA HIS A 334 11.63 -15.00 -10.37
C HIS A 334 11.33 -15.76 -9.07
N PRO A 335 10.05 -15.99 -8.69
CA PRO A 335 9.71 -16.82 -7.54
C PRO A 335 10.03 -18.31 -7.77
N ASP A 336 10.29 -18.71 -9.02
CA ASP A 336 10.68 -20.07 -9.37
C ASP A 336 12.12 -20.07 -9.87
N GLY A 337 12.98 -20.86 -9.22
CA GLY A 337 14.37 -21.08 -9.61
C GLY A 337 14.51 -21.86 -10.91
N GLU A 338 13.97 -21.36 -12.01
CA GLU A 338 14.36 -21.79 -13.36
C GLU A 338 15.39 -20.80 -13.92
N THR A 339 16.64 -21.03 -13.55
CA THR A 339 17.77 -20.59 -14.38
C THR A 339 17.61 -21.26 -15.75
N GLY A 340 17.26 -20.48 -16.76
CA GLY A 340 17.29 -20.91 -18.15
C GLY A 340 18.65 -21.52 -18.51
N ARG A 341 18.62 -22.76 -18.97
CA ARG A 341 19.61 -23.35 -19.87
C ARG A 341 19.02 -23.40 -21.26
#